data_AF-A0A653CDF2-F1
#
_entry.id   AF-A0A653CDF2-F1
#
_cell.length_a   1.000
_cell.length_b   1.000
_cell.length_c   1.000
_cell.angle_alpha   90.00
_cell.angle_beta   90.00
_cell.angle_gamma   90.00
#
_symmetry.space_group_name_H-M   'P 1'
#
loop_
_entity.id
_entity.type
_entity.pdbx_description
1 polymer ?
#
loop_
_entity_poly.entity_id
_entity_poly.type
_entity_poly.pdbx_seq_one_letter_code
_entity_poly.pdbx_strand_id
1 'polypeptide(L)'
;MAHIETKAQQLVEEAEKKLSSGGFFRNLFTKPSDRLEESIEYYMRAGNLFKMAKNWRQAGHAFEDAGDLCLRNSNQPEAAINYTEAAICFKKVDIVKAVELYTKAIELYQEKGKF
;
A
#
# COMPACT_ATOMS: atom_id res chain seq x y z
N MET A 1 2.61 14.08 18.34
CA MET A 1 1.93 13.06 17.51
C MET A 1 1.57 13.62 16.13
N ALA A 2 1.04 14.84 16.02
CA ALA A 2 0.73 15.49 14.74
C ALA A 2 1.86 15.47 13.69
N HIS A 3 3.12 15.71 14.09
CA HIS A 3 4.25 15.72 13.15
C HIS A 3 4.53 14.36 12.47
N ILE A 4 4.14 13.24 13.11
CA ILE A 4 4.30 11.89 12.53
C ILE A 4 3.23 11.66 11.46
N GLU A 5 1.99 12.07 11.72
CA GLU A 5 0.88 11.99 10.76
C GLU A 5 1.12 12.89 9.56
N THR A 6 1.59 14.12 9.78
CA THR A 6 1.94 15.04 8.68
C THR A 6 3.03 14.46 7.78
N LYS A 7 4.06 13.84 8.36
CA LYS A 7 5.09 13.12 7.59
C LYS A 7 4.51 11.96 6.80
N ALA A 8 3.61 11.18 7.39
CA ALA A 8 2.96 10.07 6.71
C ALA A 8 2.12 10.55 5.52
N GLN A 9 1.36 11.65 5.70
CA GLN A 9 0.59 12.27 4.62
C GLN A 9 1.47 12.80 3.49
N GLN A 10 2.61 13.42 3.82
CA GLN A 10 3.57 13.87 2.81
C GLN A 10 4.10 12.70 1.97
N LEU A 11 4.42 11.56 2.60
CA LEU A 11 4.88 10.37 1.87
C LEU A 11 3.80 9.79 0.95
N VAL A 12 2.53 9.79 1.38
CA VAL A 12 1.39 9.40 0.53
C VAL A 12 1.28 10.33 -0.68
N GLU A 13 1.34 11.65 -0.46
CA GLU A 13 1.24 12.63 -1.54
C GLU A 13 2.44 12.53 -2.51
N GLU A 14 3.64 12.23 -2.00
CA GLU A 14 4.82 11.95 -2.83
C GLU A 14 4.63 10.68 -3.68
N ALA A 15 4.04 9.63 -3.11
CA ALA A 15 3.71 8.40 -3.83
C ALA A 15 2.68 8.65 -4.94
N GLU A 16 1.60 9.40 -4.65
CA GLU A 16 0.60 9.78 -5.65
C GLU A 16 1.18 10.65 -6.77
N LYS A 17 2.02 11.64 -6.42
CA LYS A 17 2.71 12.48 -7.42
C LYS A 17 3.64 11.64 -8.29
N LYS A 18 4.33 10.65 -7.74
CA LYS A 18 5.20 9.73 -8.50
C LYS A 18 4.37 8.89 -9.49
N LEU A 19 3.20 8.42 -9.08
CA LEU A 19 2.25 7.72 -9.96
C LEU A 19 1.66 8.64 -11.04
N SER A 20 1.30 9.88 -10.69
CA SER A 20 0.65 10.85 -11.60
C SER A 20 1.62 11.64 -12.49
N SER A 21 2.92 11.69 -12.16
CA SER A 21 3.92 12.49 -12.88
C SER A 21 4.35 11.83 -14.21
N GLY A 22 3.37 11.58 -15.07
CA GLY A 22 3.50 11.20 -16.49
C GLY A 22 3.76 12.41 -17.39
N GLY A 23 4.73 13.25 -17.05
CA GLY A 23 5.20 14.30 -17.95
C GLY A 23 5.96 13.68 -19.13
N PHE A 24 5.65 14.11 -20.35
CA PHE A 24 6.20 13.64 -21.64
C PHE A 24 7.74 13.45 -21.66
N PHE A 25 8.49 14.22 -20.86
CA PHE A 25 9.96 14.12 -20.75
C PHE A 25 10.49 13.04 -19.77
N ARG A 26 9.72 12.61 -18.77
CA ARG A 26 10.17 11.64 -17.74
C ARG A 26 9.98 10.18 -18.18
N ASN A 27 9.08 9.93 -19.15
CA ASN A 27 8.82 8.60 -19.72
C ASN A 27 9.95 8.05 -20.60
N LEU A 28 10.95 8.87 -20.94
CA LEU A 28 12.09 8.43 -21.76
C LEU A 28 13.25 7.84 -20.93
N PHE A 29 13.32 8.13 -19.62
CA PHE A 29 14.48 7.79 -18.78
C PHE A 29 14.20 6.85 -17.60
N THR A 30 12.93 6.53 -17.30
CA THR A 30 12.60 5.72 -16.12
C THR A 30 11.55 4.67 -16.47
N LYS A 31 11.86 3.39 -16.24
CA LYS A 31 10.94 2.27 -16.48
C LYS A 31 9.68 2.44 -15.63
N PRO A 32 8.48 2.09 -16.14
CA PRO A 32 7.23 2.17 -15.38
C PRO A 32 7.23 1.30 -14.11
N SER A 33 7.91 0.15 -14.13
CA SER A 33 8.04 -0.78 -12.99
C SER A 33 8.69 -0.13 -11.77
N ASP A 34 9.80 0.57 -11.98
CA ASP A 34 10.62 1.12 -10.89
C ASP A 34 9.85 2.22 -10.14
N ARG A 35 8.94 2.93 -10.84
CA ARG A 35 8.08 3.95 -10.21
C ARG A 35 7.00 3.33 -9.34
N LEU A 36 6.46 2.18 -9.75
CA LEU A 36 5.47 1.44 -8.96
C LEU A 36 6.12 0.94 -7.67
N GLU A 37 7.31 0.34 -7.77
CA GLU A 37 8.06 -0.19 -6.64
C GLU A 37 8.46 0.90 -5.63
N GLU A 38 8.99 2.04 -6.09
CA GLU A 38 9.24 3.19 -5.22
C GLU A 38 7.96 3.68 -4.53
N SER A 39 6.84 3.77 -5.28
CA SER A 39 5.57 4.25 -4.73
C SER A 39 5.03 3.30 -3.65
N ILE A 40 5.13 1.98 -3.87
CA ILE A 40 4.77 0.95 -2.88
C ILE A 40 5.57 1.16 -1.59
N GLU A 41 6.89 1.38 -1.68
CA GLU A 41 7.73 1.61 -0.51
C GLU A 41 7.33 2.87 0.26
N TYR A 42 6.98 3.96 -0.45
CA TYR A 42 6.48 5.18 0.18
C TYR A 42 5.16 4.94 0.94
N TYR A 43 4.21 4.21 0.35
CA TYR A 43 2.96 3.84 1.02
C TYR A 43 3.18 2.96 2.25
N MET A 44 4.06 1.96 2.18
CA MET A 44 4.38 1.10 3.32
C MET A 44 5.03 1.89 4.47
N ARG A 45 5.95 2.80 4.15
CA ARG A 45 6.57 3.70 5.14
C ARG A 45 5.52 4.63 5.77
N ALA A 46 4.62 5.21 4.97
CA ALA A 46 3.52 6.02 5.47
C ALA A 46 2.59 5.22 6.39
N GLY A 47 2.21 4.00 6.01
CA GLY A 47 1.39 3.10 6.82
C GLY A 47 2.02 2.80 8.18
N ASN A 48 3.33 2.57 8.23
CA ASN A 48 4.06 2.38 9.49
C ASN A 48 4.06 3.63 10.38
N LEU A 49 4.21 4.82 9.80
CA LEU A 49 4.10 6.08 10.55
C LEU A 49 2.67 6.32 11.08
N PHE A 50 1.64 6.02 10.29
CA PHE A 50 0.25 6.07 10.74
C PHE A 50 -0.02 5.09 11.89
N LYS A 51 0.57 3.89 11.86
CA LYS A 51 0.54 2.93 12.99
C LYS A 51 1.17 3.53 14.24
N MET A 52 2.32 4.19 14.13
CA MET A 52 2.98 4.87 15.26
C MET A 52 2.13 6.02 15.82
N ALA A 53 1.42 6.74 14.95
CA ALA A 53 0.47 7.78 15.34
C ALA A 53 -0.85 7.23 15.92
N LYS A 54 -1.04 5.89 15.95
CA LYS A 54 -2.29 5.21 16.34
C LYS A 54 -3.48 5.53 15.42
N ASN A 55 -3.21 6.02 14.22
CA ASN A 55 -4.22 6.30 13.22
C ASN A 55 -4.46 5.08 12.34
N TRP A 56 -5.17 4.11 12.91
CA TRP A 56 -5.38 2.79 12.29
C TRP A 56 -6.17 2.85 10.99
N ARG A 57 -7.07 3.84 10.82
CA ARG A 57 -7.85 4.00 9.59
C ARG A 57 -6.94 4.39 8.42
N GLN A 58 -6.15 5.46 8.58
CA GLN A 58 -5.25 5.93 7.54
C GLN A 58 -4.11 4.93 7.27
N ALA A 59 -3.61 4.25 8.31
CA ALA A 59 -2.64 3.17 8.14
C ALA A 59 -3.19 2.06 7.23
N GLY A 60 -4.43 1.60 7.50
CA GLY A 60 -5.07 0.55 6.71
C GLY A 60 -5.22 0.94 5.24
N HIS A 61 -5.66 2.17 4.96
CA HIS A 61 -5.76 2.67 3.59
C HIS A 61 -4.41 2.71 2.87
N ALA A 62 -3.35 3.21 3.53
CA ALA A 62 -2.03 3.25 2.92
C ALA A 62 -1.49 1.85 2.57
N PHE A 63 -1.73 0.84 3.41
CA PHE A 63 -1.35 -0.55 3.09
C PHE A 63 -2.23 -1.18 2.01
N GLU A 64 -3.51 -0.82 1.94
CA GLU A 64 -4.42 -1.26 0.87
C GLU A 64 -3.96 -0.70 -0.49
N ASP A 65 -3.63 0.59 -0.55
CA ASP A 65 -3.08 1.24 -1.76
C ASP A 65 -1.75 0.59 -2.18
N ALA A 66 -0.87 0.28 -1.22
CA ALA A 66 0.36 -0.47 -1.48
C ALA A 66 0.08 -1.87 -2.05
N GLY A 67 -0.89 -2.60 -1.49
CA GLY A 67 -1.30 -3.92 -1.96
C GLY A 67 -1.85 -3.89 -3.39
N ASP A 68 -2.70 -2.92 -3.71
CA ASP A 68 -3.27 -2.71 -5.05
C ASP A 68 -2.16 -2.43 -6.08
N LEU A 69 -1.13 -1.65 -5.71
CA LEU A 69 0.02 -1.39 -6.57
C LEU A 69 0.91 -2.63 -6.74
N CYS A 70 1.15 -3.41 -5.68
CA CYS A 70 1.86 -4.70 -5.77
C CYS A 70 1.15 -5.65 -6.74
N LEU A 71 -0.18 -5.71 -6.73
CA LEU A 71 -0.95 -6.51 -7.69
C LEU A 71 -0.73 -6.04 -9.13
N ARG A 72 -0.74 -4.73 -9.37
CA ARG A 72 -0.45 -4.15 -10.70
C ARG A 72 0.96 -4.46 -11.16
N ASN A 73 1.93 -4.52 -10.24
CA ASN A 73 3.31 -4.91 -10.53
C ASN A 73 3.49 -6.43 -10.65
N SER A 74 2.41 -7.23 -10.67
CA SER A 74 2.44 -8.70 -10.67
C SER A 74 3.16 -9.32 -9.46
N ASN A 75 3.35 -8.57 -8.38
CA ASN A 75 3.94 -9.05 -7.13
C ASN A 75 2.85 -9.49 -6.14
N GLN A 76 2.14 -10.57 -6.51
CA GLN A 76 1.09 -11.17 -5.67
C GLN A 76 1.49 -11.52 -4.22
N PRO A 77 2.69 -12.08 -3.91
CA PRO A 77 3.01 -12.47 -2.54
C PRO A 77 3.19 -11.24 -1.65
N GLU A 78 3.78 -10.17 -2.19
CA GLU A 78 3.93 -8.91 -1.47
C GLU A 78 2.60 -8.18 -1.31
N ALA A 79 1.72 -8.26 -2.32
CA ALA A 79 0.35 -7.76 -2.19
C ALA A 79 -0.42 -8.47 -1.05
N ALA A 80 -0.30 -9.79 -0.94
CA ALA A 80 -0.97 -10.57 0.10
C ALA A 80 -0.46 -10.21 1.51
N ILE A 81 0.85 -9.94 1.65
CA ILE A 81 1.44 -9.42 2.89
C ILE A 81 0.79 -8.07 3.22
N ASN A 82 0.86 -7.09 2.30
CA ASN A 82 0.31 -5.75 2.51
C ASN A 82 -1.19 -5.74 2.84
N TYR A 83 -2.01 -6.57 2.19
CA TYR A 83 -3.43 -6.71 2.54
C TYR A 83 -3.64 -7.30 3.94
N THR A 84 -2.77 -8.20 4.38
CA THR A 84 -2.79 -8.74 5.75
C THR A 84 -2.44 -7.64 6.76
N GLU A 85 -1.43 -6.81 6.52
CA GLU A 85 -1.15 -5.64 7.38
C GLU A 85 -2.30 -4.64 7.41
N ALA A 86 -2.92 -4.37 6.25
CA ALA A 86 -4.09 -3.50 6.14
C ALA A 86 -5.23 -4.06 6.99
N ALA A 87 -5.53 -5.35 6.88
CA ALA A 87 -6.58 -6.03 7.64
C ALA A 87 -6.33 -5.98 9.15
N ILE A 88 -5.07 -6.14 9.60
CA ILE A 88 -4.70 -5.99 11.02
C ILE A 88 -5.00 -4.57 11.52
N CYS A 89 -4.75 -3.55 10.70
CA CYS A 89 -5.04 -2.16 11.04
C CYS A 89 -6.56 -1.91 11.09
N PHE A 90 -7.29 -2.38 10.07
CA PHE A 90 -8.75 -2.22 10.00
C PHE A 90 -9.48 -3.00 11.09
N LYS A 91 -8.96 -4.14 11.58
CA LYS A 91 -9.59 -4.91 12.67
C LYS A 91 -9.92 -4.07 13.91
N LYS A 92 -9.21 -2.96 14.16
CA LYS A 92 -9.45 -2.04 15.27
C LYS A 92 -10.48 -0.95 15.01
N VAL A 93 -10.83 -0.69 13.75
CA VAL A 93 -11.66 0.44 13.31
C VAL A 93 -12.90 -0.02 12.56
N ASP A 94 -12.75 -1.02 11.71
CA ASP A 94 -13.76 -1.60 10.84
C ASP A 94 -13.47 -3.09 10.61
N ILE A 95 -14.26 -3.93 11.29
CA ILE A 95 -14.11 -5.38 11.22
C ILE A 95 -14.59 -5.92 9.86
N VAL A 96 -15.60 -5.29 9.25
CA VAL A 96 -16.15 -5.75 7.97
C VAL A 96 -15.09 -5.63 6.88
N LYS A 97 -14.45 -4.45 6.81
CA LYS A 97 -13.36 -4.21 5.86
C LYS A 97 -12.14 -5.12 6.13
N ALA A 98 -11.85 -5.41 7.39
CA ALA A 98 -10.77 -6.34 7.73
C ALA A 98 -11.03 -7.75 7.19
N VAL A 99 -12.27 -8.25 7.27
CA VAL A 99 -12.63 -9.57 6.71
C VAL A 99 -12.44 -9.59 5.19
N GLU A 100 -12.90 -8.55 4.49
CA GLU A 100 -12.72 -8.44 3.03
C GLU A 100 -11.25 -8.48 2.62
N LEU A 101 -10.39 -7.74 3.33
CA LEU A 101 -8.94 -7.71 3.06
C LEU A 101 -8.26 -9.05 3.36
N TYR A 102 -8.67 -9.75 4.43
CA TYR A 102 -8.19 -11.10 4.70
C TYR A 102 -8.62 -12.09 3.61
N THR A 103 -9.86 -12.00 3.13
CA THR A 103 -10.34 -12.84 2.03
C THR A 103 -9.52 -12.62 0.77
N LYS A 104 -9.27 -11.36 0.38
CA LYS A 104 -8.38 -11.03 -0.75
C LYS A 104 -6.97 -11.62 -0.57
N ALA A 105 -6.38 -11.49 0.62
CA ALA A 105 -5.05 -12.04 0.90
C ALA A 105 -5.03 -13.58 0.77
N ILE A 106 -6.06 -14.26 1.26
CA ILE A 106 -6.21 -15.72 1.15
C ILE A 106 -6.32 -16.15 -0.32
N GLU A 107 -7.13 -15.47 -1.12
CA GLU A 107 -7.28 -15.76 -2.56
C GLU A 107 -5.93 -15.68 -3.28
N LEU A 108 -5.16 -14.63 -3.02
CA LEU A 108 -3.82 -14.43 -3.60
C LEU A 108 -2.82 -15.52 -3.17
N TYR A 109 -2.86 -15.95 -1.91
CA TYR A 109 -2.03 -17.07 -1.45
C TYR A 109 -2.45 -18.40 -2.09
N GLN A 110 -3.75 -18.62 -2.29
CA GLN A 110 -4.29 -19.84 -2.89
C GLN A 110 -3.97 -19.96 -4.39
N GLU A 111 -3.97 -18.86 -5.13
CA GLU A 111 -3.56 -18.86 -6.55
C GLU A 111 -2.14 -19.39 -6.76
N LYS A 112 -1.23 -19.11 -5.81
CA LYS A 112 0.15 -19.63 -5.85
C LYS A 112 0.29 -21.09 -5.45
N GLY A 113 -0.61 -21.62 -4.63
CA GLY A 113 -0.61 -23.02 -4.20
C GLY A 113 -1.10 -24.02 -5.25
N LYS A 114 -1.55 -23.55 -6.42
CA LYS A 114 -2.05 -24.38 -7.53
C LYS A 114 -0.97 -24.83 -8.53
N PHE A 115 0.31 -24.82 -8.14
CA PHE A 115 1.43 -25.29 -8.96
C PHE A 115 2.31 -26.29 -8.19
#